data_AF-A0A535ZK26-F1
#
_entry.id   AF-A0A535ZK26-F1
#
_cell.length_a   1.000
_cell.length_b   1.000
_cell.length_c   1.000
_cell.angle_alpha   90.00
_cell.angle_beta   90.00
_cell.angle_gamma   90.00
#
_symmetry.space_group_name_H-M   'P 1'
#
loop_
_entity.id
_entity.type
_entity.pdbx_description
1 polymer ?
#
loop_
_entity_poly.entity_id
_entity_poly.type
_entity_poly.pdbx_seq_one_letter_code
_entity_poly.pdbx_strand_id
1 'polypeptide(L)'
;MELARSLGLDERKVFLYAGTHGMAQGLGTILDAAKQTRNSDVLYVLAGEGAEKDALVKRAESEGIANVRFLPNQPRQVMPDLLNLAYATIIPLRRLDLFKSALPSKMFESMATAKPIVASLWGEAADLINAAGCGIVAPPEDPAALRQAVEKLAANPALARELGAKGRAFVQEHFDRDRIASRFIELLQSPLPSGERVRERGEQRSPRLAFPQPTLKRIFDVAVSAVGLVVTSPIVLAAALAVKLESPGPAFYAGTRVGRGGRHFRILKLRTMQARPGGPSVTAGDDPRITRVGRVLRRSKLDELPQLLNVLRGEMSLVGPRPEDPRYVAHYTPEQREVLGVRPGMTGPTVLAFIDEEELLRGGDAESVYLAEVMPGKLAIDLKYVRHASFGGDLMILGRTALAVLRRAFRRGSRE
;
A
#
# COMPACT_ATOMS: atom_id res chain seq x y z
N MET A 1 -36.51 19.55 -5.88
CA MET A 1 -36.86 20.66 -4.96
C MET A 1 -37.12 20.14 -3.55
N GLU A 2 -37.91 19.08 -3.38
CA GLU A 2 -38.17 18.47 -2.06
C GLU A 2 -36.90 17.92 -1.39
N LEU A 3 -36.06 17.17 -2.12
CA LEU A 3 -34.76 16.68 -1.63
C LEU A 3 -33.77 17.81 -1.27
N ALA A 4 -33.77 18.90 -2.05
CA ALA A 4 -32.90 20.04 -1.77
C ALA A 4 -33.27 20.71 -0.44
N ARG A 5 -34.58 20.92 -0.21
CA ARG A 5 -35.10 21.47 1.06
C ARG A 5 -34.85 20.54 2.23
N SER A 6 -35.10 19.24 2.07
CA SER A 6 -34.87 18.27 3.17
C SER A 6 -33.40 18.18 3.58
N LEU A 7 -32.47 18.50 2.66
CA LEU A 7 -31.03 18.52 2.92
C LEU A 7 -30.49 19.93 3.24
N GLY A 8 -31.30 20.98 3.13
CA GLY A 8 -30.91 22.38 3.32
C GLY A 8 -29.94 22.91 2.26
N LEU A 9 -30.17 22.56 0.99
CA LEU A 9 -29.28 22.82 -0.15
C LEU A 9 -29.89 23.73 -1.23
N ASP A 10 -31.10 24.25 -1.03
CA ASP A 10 -31.93 24.88 -2.08
C ASP A 10 -31.53 26.32 -2.46
N GLU A 11 -30.77 27.02 -1.62
CA GLU A 11 -30.45 28.44 -1.83
C GLU A 11 -29.03 28.69 -2.36
N ARG A 12 -28.20 27.65 -2.55
CA ARG A 12 -26.78 27.80 -2.92
C ARG A 12 -26.36 26.92 -4.08
N LYS A 13 -25.32 27.36 -4.80
CA LYS A 13 -24.62 26.57 -5.82
C LYS A 13 -23.82 25.48 -5.12
N VAL A 14 -24.35 24.26 -5.17
CA VAL A 14 -23.76 23.08 -4.54
C VAL A 14 -22.58 22.56 -5.37
N PHE A 15 -21.39 22.60 -4.78
CA PHE A 15 -20.20 21.91 -5.29
C PHE A 15 -20.05 20.58 -4.54
N LEU A 16 -20.45 19.50 -5.20
CA LEU A 16 -20.65 18.20 -4.57
C LEU A 16 -19.43 17.29 -4.73
N TYR A 17 -18.89 16.82 -3.62
CA TYR A 17 -18.14 15.58 -3.55
C TYR A 17 -19.07 14.47 -3.02
N ALA A 18 -19.21 13.37 -3.74
CA ALA A 18 -19.98 12.22 -3.30
C ALA A 18 -19.15 10.93 -3.37
N GLY A 19 -18.85 10.32 -2.23
CA GLY A 19 -18.09 9.07 -2.17
C GLY A 19 -17.39 8.84 -0.83
N THR A 20 -16.46 7.89 -0.81
CA THR A 20 -15.73 7.52 0.41
C THR A 20 -14.92 8.70 0.96
N HIS A 21 -15.05 8.99 2.25
CA HIS A 21 -14.17 9.93 2.96
C HIS A 21 -12.89 9.21 3.41
N GLY A 22 -12.03 8.91 2.44
CA GLY A 22 -10.78 8.15 2.64
C GLY A 22 -9.53 9.00 2.44
N MET A 23 -8.38 8.43 2.83
CA MET A 23 -7.08 9.10 2.76
C MET A 23 -6.67 9.46 1.32
N ALA A 24 -7.05 8.63 0.34
CA ALA A 24 -6.67 8.80 -1.06
C ALA A 24 -7.26 10.06 -1.72
N GLN A 25 -8.38 10.55 -1.20
CA GLN A 25 -9.19 11.59 -1.83
C GLN A 25 -8.72 13.00 -1.46
N GLY A 26 -7.81 13.16 -0.49
CA GLY A 26 -7.24 14.48 -0.17
C GLY A 26 -8.29 15.53 0.21
N LEU A 27 -9.40 15.11 0.86
CA LEU A 27 -10.58 15.97 1.08
C LEU A 27 -10.31 17.19 1.95
N GLY A 28 -9.22 17.19 2.73
CA GLY A 28 -8.76 18.39 3.43
C GLY A 28 -8.54 19.58 2.51
N THR A 29 -8.09 19.35 1.26
CA THR A 29 -7.91 20.40 0.25
C THR A 29 -9.23 21.11 -0.09
N ILE A 30 -10.37 20.41 -0.02
CA ILE A 30 -11.69 21.03 -0.21
C ILE A 30 -11.99 22.00 0.94
N LEU A 31 -11.68 21.63 2.19
CA LEU A 31 -11.86 22.52 3.35
C LEU A 31 -10.96 23.76 3.24
N ASP A 32 -9.71 23.56 2.83
CA ASP A 32 -8.75 24.65 2.63
C ASP A 32 -9.19 25.62 1.52
N ALA A 33 -9.79 25.11 0.44
CA ALA A 33 -10.38 25.92 -0.61
C ALA A 33 -11.65 26.63 -0.13
N ALA A 34 -12.53 25.93 0.60
CA ALA A 34 -13.78 26.46 1.12
C ALA A 34 -13.55 27.62 2.08
N LYS A 35 -12.58 27.49 2.99
CA LYS A 35 -12.14 28.54 3.93
C LYS A 35 -11.72 29.84 3.23
N GLN A 36 -11.19 29.73 2.02
CA GLN A 36 -10.72 30.87 1.23
C GLN A 36 -11.74 31.40 0.23
N THR A 37 -12.87 30.70 0.06
CA THR A 37 -13.91 31.05 -0.92
C THR A 37 -14.72 32.24 -0.41
N ARG A 38 -14.78 33.31 -1.21
CA ARG A 38 -15.48 34.55 -0.80
C ARG A 38 -16.92 34.62 -1.31
N ASN A 39 -17.25 33.82 -2.31
CA ASN A 39 -18.58 33.80 -2.89
C ASN A 39 -19.59 33.13 -1.94
N SER A 40 -20.53 33.91 -1.41
CA SER A 40 -21.58 33.44 -0.48
C SER A 40 -22.57 32.45 -1.09
N ASP A 41 -22.69 32.42 -2.42
CA ASP A 41 -23.56 31.48 -3.13
C ASP A 41 -22.97 30.07 -3.19
N VAL A 42 -21.69 29.90 -2.87
CA VAL A 42 -21.01 28.60 -2.97
C VAL A 42 -21.21 27.80 -1.70
N LEU A 43 -21.66 26.55 -1.85
CA LEU A 43 -21.73 25.57 -0.78
C LEU A 43 -20.99 24.30 -1.19
N TYR A 44 -19.99 23.92 -0.40
CA TYR A 44 -19.29 22.65 -0.56
C TYR A 44 -20.05 21.56 0.17
N VAL A 45 -20.40 20.48 -0.53
CA VAL A 45 -21.11 19.35 0.07
C VAL A 45 -20.27 18.10 -0.06
N LEU A 46 -19.95 17.46 1.07
CA LEU A 46 -19.20 16.20 1.13
C LEU A 46 -20.15 15.10 1.62
N ALA A 47 -20.65 14.29 0.68
CA ALA A 47 -21.60 13.21 0.93
C ALA A 47 -20.91 11.84 0.94
N GLY A 48 -20.99 11.13 2.07
CA GLY A 48 -20.41 9.79 2.19
C GLY A 48 -19.94 9.44 3.59
N GLU A 49 -19.23 8.31 3.68
CA GLU A 49 -18.64 7.78 4.91
C GLU A 49 -17.19 7.34 4.66
N GLY A 50 -16.40 7.28 5.71
CA GLY A 50 -15.01 6.80 5.64
C GLY A 50 -14.17 7.24 6.83
N ALA A 51 -12.97 6.67 6.93
CA ALA A 51 -12.07 6.83 8.07
C ALA A 51 -11.68 8.28 8.36
N GLU A 52 -11.70 9.17 7.36
CA GLU A 52 -11.32 10.58 7.51
C GLU A 52 -12.50 11.48 7.91
N LYS A 53 -13.75 11.00 7.87
CA LYS A 53 -14.94 11.85 7.99
C LYS A 53 -14.97 12.61 9.31
N ASP A 54 -14.83 11.92 10.43
CA ASP A 54 -14.91 12.54 11.76
C ASP A 54 -13.82 13.59 11.96
N ALA A 55 -12.61 13.34 11.43
CA ALA A 55 -11.51 14.30 11.48
C ALA A 55 -11.82 15.55 10.63
N LEU A 56 -12.39 15.37 9.44
CA LEU A 56 -12.78 16.48 8.55
C LEU A 56 -13.91 17.33 9.15
N VAL A 57 -14.91 16.70 9.77
CA VAL A 57 -16.02 17.39 10.46
C VAL A 57 -15.48 18.24 11.62
N LYS A 58 -14.71 17.63 12.53
CA LYS A 58 -14.09 18.35 13.66
C LYS A 58 -13.22 19.50 13.20
N ARG A 59 -12.46 19.30 12.12
CA ARG A 59 -11.61 20.33 11.53
C ARG A 59 -12.44 21.50 11.02
N ALA A 60 -13.49 21.25 10.22
CA ALA A 60 -14.36 22.29 9.71
C ALA A 60 -15.02 23.11 10.83
N GLU A 61 -15.45 22.45 11.92
CA GLU A 61 -15.99 23.11 13.11
C GLU A 61 -14.95 23.96 13.83
N SER A 62 -13.78 23.39 14.13
CA SER A 62 -12.70 24.09 14.86
C SER A 62 -12.13 25.29 14.10
N GLU A 63 -12.15 25.25 12.76
CA GLU A 63 -11.67 26.31 11.90
C GLU A 63 -12.77 27.29 11.45
N GLY A 64 -14.03 27.06 11.87
CA GLY A 64 -15.16 27.95 11.55
C GLY A 64 -15.55 27.98 10.06
N ILE A 65 -15.41 26.88 9.34
CA ILE A 65 -15.66 26.81 7.89
C ILE A 65 -17.17 26.63 7.62
N ALA A 66 -17.91 27.74 7.57
CA ALA A 66 -19.37 27.75 7.53
C ALA A 66 -20.01 27.37 6.18
N ASN A 67 -19.24 27.35 5.09
CA ASN A 67 -19.70 27.02 3.73
C ASN A 67 -19.41 25.57 3.32
N VAL A 68 -19.27 24.67 4.30
CA VAL A 68 -19.12 23.22 4.10
C VAL A 68 -20.25 22.48 4.80
N ARG A 69 -20.85 21.50 4.12
CA ARG A 69 -21.86 20.60 4.68
C ARG A 69 -21.42 19.15 4.48
N PHE A 70 -21.46 18.37 5.55
CA PHE A 70 -21.25 16.92 5.48
C PHE A 70 -22.59 16.20 5.48
N LEU A 71 -22.78 15.29 4.52
CA LEU A 71 -23.95 14.42 4.46
C LEU A 71 -23.55 12.98 4.78
N PRO A 72 -24.43 12.17 5.39
CA PRO A 72 -24.19 10.74 5.53
C PRO A 72 -24.13 10.07 4.16
N ASN A 73 -23.69 8.81 4.14
CA ASN A 73 -23.83 7.99 2.95
C ASN A 73 -25.30 7.98 2.48
N GLN A 74 -25.52 8.20 1.19
CA GLN A 74 -26.86 8.26 0.61
C GLN A 74 -27.21 6.91 -0.03
N PRO A 75 -28.48 6.47 0.03
CA PRO A 75 -28.94 5.30 -0.69
C PRO A 75 -28.69 5.45 -2.19
N ARG A 76 -28.37 4.34 -2.87
CA ARG A 76 -28.09 4.32 -4.31
C ARG A 76 -29.22 4.95 -5.15
N GLN A 77 -30.47 4.78 -4.72
CA GLN A 77 -31.66 5.30 -5.40
C GLN A 77 -31.71 6.84 -5.38
N VAL A 78 -31.10 7.48 -4.38
CA VAL A 78 -31.09 8.94 -4.19
C VAL A 78 -29.94 9.60 -4.95
N MET A 79 -28.91 8.84 -5.32
CA MET A 79 -27.70 9.36 -5.96
C MET A 79 -27.95 10.14 -7.26
N PRO A 80 -28.83 9.69 -8.19
CA PRO A 80 -29.15 10.47 -9.38
C PRO A 80 -29.75 11.84 -9.05
N ASP A 81 -30.64 11.90 -8.06
CA ASP A 81 -31.24 13.16 -7.63
C ASP A 81 -30.21 14.07 -6.95
N LEU A 82 -29.35 13.51 -6.10
CA LEU A 82 -28.27 14.26 -5.45
C LEU A 82 -27.29 14.84 -6.48
N LEU A 83 -26.89 14.05 -7.48
CA LEU A 83 -26.05 14.54 -8.58
C LEU A 83 -26.77 15.63 -9.39
N ASN A 84 -28.07 15.47 -9.66
CA ASN A 84 -28.87 16.49 -10.34
C ASN A 84 -29.00 17.81 -9.55
N LEU A 85 -28.96 17.74 -8.21
CA LEU A 85 -28.92 18.93 -7.35
C LEU A 85 -27.57 19.65 -7.38
N ALA A 86 -26.48 18.95 -7.70
CA ALA A 86 -25.17 19.59 -7.79
C ALA A 86 -25.15 20.66 -8.90
N TYR A 87 -24.58 21.81 -8.59
CA TYR A 87 -24.22 22.82 -9.58
C TYR A 87 -22.98 22.36 -10.37
N ALA A 88 -22.00 21.81 -9.66
CA ALA A 88 -20.82 21.15 -10.20
C ALA A 88 -20.38 20.04 -9.25
N THR A 89 -19.59 19.08 -9.74
CA THR A 89 -19.01 18.04 -8.87
C THR A 89 -17.53 18.28 -8.65
N ILE A 90 -17.03 17.98 -7.45
CA ILE A 90 -15.61 18.03 -7.11
C ILE A 90 -15.05 16.61 -7.12
N ILE A 91 -13.97 16.38 -7.86
CA ILE A 91 -13.29 15.08 -7.93
C ILE A 91 -11.82 15.29 -7.57
N PRO A 92 -11.43 15.02 -6.31
CA PRO A 92 -10.06 15.14 -5.86
C PRO A 92 -9.36 13.78 -5.69
N LEU A 93 -8.05 13.78 -5.91
CA LEU A 93 -7.13 12.73 -5.45
C LEU A 93 -5.87 13.39 -4.89
N ARG A 94 -5.18 12.70 -3.99
CA ARG A 94 -3.84 13.11 -3.53
C ARG A 94 -2.81 13.07 -4.66
N ARG A 95 -1.68 13.75 -4.47
CA ARG A 95 -0.56 13.71 -5.41
C ARG A 95 0.29 12.45 -5.22
N LEU A 96 -0.25 11.30 -5.62
CA LEU A 96 0.46 10.01 -5.61
C LEU A 96 0.67 9.51 -7.03
N ASP A 97 1.87 9.01 -7.35
CA ASP A 97 2.19 8.52 -8.71
C ASP A 97 1.25 7.41 -9.17
N LEU A 98 0.74 6.61 -8.24
CA LEU A 98 -0.28 5.59 -8.49
C LEU A 98 -1.55 6.17 -9.14
N PHE A 99 -1.87 7.43 -8.89
CA PHE A 99 -3.06 8.08 -9.42
C PHE A 99 -2.86 8.72 -10.79
N LYS A 100 -1.65 8.67 -11.37
CA LYS A 100 -1.41 9.11 -12.76
C LYS A 100 -2.22 8.33 -13.80
N SER A 101 -2.50 7.05 -13.54
CA SER A 101 -3.30 6.19 -14.43
C SER A 101 -4.67 5.84 -13.85
N ALA A 102 -5.05 6.46 -12.73
CA ALA A 102 -6.35 6.21 -12.12
C ALA A 102 -7.44 6.97 -12.88
N LEU A 103 -8.54 6.29 -13.22
CA LEU A 103 -9.75 6.89 -13.77
C LEU A 103 -10.90 6.77 -12.76
N PRO A 104 -11.16 7.81 -11.95
CA PRO A 104 -12.28 7.82 -11.01
C PRO A 104 -13.63 7.63 -11.71
N SER A 105 -14.37 6.59 -11.33
CA SER A 105 -15.69 6.28 -11.93
C SER A 105 -16.70 7.43 -11.84
N LYS A 106 -16.61 8.25 -10.80
CA LYS A 106 -17.48 9.41 -10.55
C LYS A 106 -17.46 10.45 -11.68
N MET A 107 -16.36 10.52 -12.44
CA MET A 107 -16.26 11.41 -13.59
C MET A 107 -17.37 11.12 -14.61
N PHE A 108 -17.60 9.84 -14.89
CA PHE A 108 -18.59 9.40 -15.87
C PHE A 108 -20.02 9.65 -15.38
N GLU A 109 -20.27 9.55 -14.07
CA GLU A 109 -21.57 9.88 -13.47
C GLU A 109 -21.87 11.39 -13.53
N SER A 110 -20.88 12.23 -13.24
CA SER A 110 -20.99 13.69 -13.41
C SER A 110 -21.24 14.07 -14.86
N MET A 111 -20.50 13.47 -15.80
CA MET A 111 -20.70 13.67 -17.23
C MET A 111 -22.11 13.24 -17.67
N ALA A 112 -22.56 12.04 -17.27
CA ALA A 112 -23.88 11.51 -17.63
C ALA A 112 -25.03 12.41 -17.14
N THR A 113 -24.86 13.06 -15.98
CA THR A 113 -25.82 14.01 -15.39
C THR A 113 -25.62 15.46 -15.88
N ALA A 114 -24.79 15.67 -16.90
CA ALA A 114 -24.44 16.97 -17.48
C ALA A 114 -23.93 17.98 -16.45
N LYS A 115 -23.17 17.51 -15.44
CA LYS A 115 -22.58 18.35 -14.41
C LYS A 115 -21.13 18.66 -14.75
N PRO A 116 -20.73 19.94 -14.76
CA PRO A 116 -19.33 20.28 -14.95
C PRO A 116 -18.49 19.77 -13.78
N ILE A 117 -17.25 19.40 -14.08
CA ILE A 117 -16.32 18.83 -13.10
C ILE A 117 -15.32 19.89 -12.66
N VAL A 118 -15.15 20.05 -11.36
CA VAL A 118 -13.96 20.67 -10.77
C VAL A 118 -13.05 19.53 -10.31
N ALA A 119 -11.94 19.33 -11.01
CA ALA A 119 -11.02 18.23 -10.73
C ALA A 119 -9.77 18.73 -10.03
N SER A 120 -9.38 18.07 -8.93
CA SER A 120 -8.05 18.20 -8.34
C SER A 120 -7.31 16.89 -8.63
N LEU A 121 -6.81 16.78 -9.86
CA LEU A 121 -6.34 15.55 -10.49
C LEU A 121 -5.11 15.80 -11.37
N TRP A 122 -4.43 14.73 -11.75
CA TRP A 122 -3.29 14.73 -12.67
C TRP A 122 -3.19 13.39 -13.42
N GLY A 123 -2.46 13.37 -14.54
CA GLY A 123 -2.35 12.19 -15.40
C GLY A 123 -3.63 11.94 -16.21
N GLU A 124 -3.91 10.67 -16.50
CA GLU A 124 -4.92 10.24 -17.48
C GLU A 124 -6.32 10.81 -17.20
N ALA A 125 -6.75 10.88 -15.93
CA ALA A 125 -8.04 11.46 -15.58
C ALA A 125 -8.12 12.97 -15.87
N ALA A 126 -7.04 13.71 -15.61
CA ALA A 126 -6.96 15.13 -15.93
C ALA A 126 -6.95 15.35 -17.45
N ASP A 127 -6.18 14.55 -18.18
CA ASP A 127 -6.09 14.61 -19.63
C ASP A 127 -7.45 14.31 -20.27
N LEU A 128 -8.18 13.32 -19.75
CA LEU A 128 -9.53 12.99 -20.23
C LEU A 128 -10.51 14.15 -20.01
N ILE A 129 -10.51 14.79 -18.83
CA ILE A 129 -11.39 15.94 -18.55
C ILE A 129 -11.09 17.11 -19.48
N ASN A 130 -9.79 17.38 -19.73
CA ASN A 130 -9.35 18.42 -20.64
C ASN A 130 -9.76 18.10 -22.09
N ALA A 131 -9.54 16.86 -22.55
CA ALA A 131 -9.91 16.41 -23.89
C ALA A 131 -11.43 16.45 -24.11
N ALA A 132 -12.21 16.03 -23.11
CA ALA A 132 -13.67 16.11 -23.13
C ALA A 132 -14.19 17.56 -23.02
N GLY A 133 -13.35 18.50 -22.58
CA GLY A 133 -13.76 19.88 -22.31
C GLY A 133 -14.92 19.97 -21.32
N CYS A 134 -14.95 19.10 -20.30
CA CYS A 134 -16.10 18.91 -19.43
C CYS A 134 -15.91 19.45 -18.00
N GLY A 135 -14.79 20.14 -17.75
CA GLY A 135 -14.44 20.60 -16.41
C GLY A 135 -13.24 21.54 -16.38
N ILE A 136 -12.86 21.94 -15.17
CA ILE A 136 -11.65 22.69 -14.89
C ILE A 136 -10.75 21.81 -14.04
N VAL A 137 -9.54 21.54 -14.52
CA VAL A 137 -8.52 20.77 -13.82
C VAL A 137 -7.60 21.71 -13.05
N ALA A 138 -7.49 21.46 -11.74
CA ALA A 138 -6.52 22.02 -10.83
C ALA A 138 -5.50 20.94 -10.43
N PRO A 139 -4.25 21.32 -10.10
CA PRO A 139 -3.29 20.37 -9.54
C PRO A 139 -3.82 19.69 -8.27
N PRO A 140 -3.45 18.42 -8.01
CA PRO A 140 -3.72 17.75 -6.75
C PRO A 140 -3.13 18.52 -5.56
N GLU A 141 -3.87 18.56 -4.46
CA GLU A 141 -3.44 19.18 -3.19
C GLU A 141 -3.13 20.69 -3.31
N ASP A 142 -3.72 21.37 -4.29
CA ASP A 142 -3.66 22.83 -4.47
C ASP A 142 -5.03 23.49 -4.15
N PRO A 143 -5.23 23.99 -2.91
CA PRO A 143 -6.50 24.59 -2.52
C PRO A 143 -6.77 25.93 -3.22
N ALA A 144 -5.74 26.66 -3.62
CA ALA A 144 -5.91 27.95 -4.30
C ALA A 144 -6.42 27.75 -5.72
N ALA A 145 -5.84 26.81 -6.48
CA ALA A 145 -6.30 26.45 -7.81
C ALA A 145 -7.70 25.82 -7.76
N LEU A 146 -7.97 24.95 -6.77
CA LEU A 146 -9.30 24.38 -6.58
C LEU A 146 -10.36 25.46 -6.32
N ARG A 147 -10.08 26.43 -5.43
CA ARG A 147 -10.95 27.59 -5.18
C ARG A 147 -11.20 28.39 -6.46
N GLN A 148 -10.14 28.73 -7.20
CA GLN A 148 -10.28 29.51 -8.44
C GLN A 148 -11.18 28.81 -9.47
N ALA A 149 -11.06 27.48 -9.60
CA ALA A 149 -11.94 26.70 -10.48
C ALA A 149 -13.41 26.76 -10.02
N VAL A 150 -13.66 26.60 -8.72
CA VAL A 150 -15.00 26.72 -8.12
C VAL A 150 -15.59 28.11 -8.37
N GLU A 151 -14.86 29.17 -8.02
CA GLU A 151 -15.33 30.56 -8.16
C GLU A 151 -15.57 30.92 -9.63
N LYS A 152 -14.74 30.43 -10.56
CA LYS A 152 -14.93 30.63 -12.01
C LYS A 152 -16.22 30.00 -12.51
N LEU A 153 -16.53 28.76 -12.12
CA LEU A 153 -17.80 28.13 -12.49
C LEU A 153 -19.00 28.79 -11.81
N ALA A 154 -18.86 29.17 -10.54
CA ALA A 154 -19.92 29.84 -9.80
C ALA A 154 -20.26 31.21 -10.40
N ALA A 155 -19.28 31.95 -10.90
CA ALA A 155 -19.45 33.24 -11.55
C ALA A 155 -19.94 33.15 -13.01
N ASN A 156 -19.76 32.01 -13.68
CA ASN A 156 -20.11 31.84 -15.10
C ASN A 156 -21.06 30.65 -15.35
N PRO A 157 -22.38 30.85 -15.20
CA PRO A 157 -23.38 29.81 -15.46
C PRO A 157 -23.42 29.32 -16.91
N ALA A 158 -23.06 30.17 -17.88
CA ALA A 158 -23.00 29.76 -19.29
C ALA A 158 -21.89 28.72 -19.50
N LEU A 159 -20.69 29.00 -18.98
CA LEU A 159 -19.57 28.07 -18.99
C LEU A 159 -19.91 26.77 -18.26
N ALA A 160 -20.53 26.85 -17.09
CA ALA A 160 -20.92 25.66 -16.32
C ALA A 160 -21.87 24.74 -17.14
N ARG A 161 -22.87 25.31 -17.82
CA ARG A 161 -23.77 24.56 -18.71
C ARG A 161 -23.05 23.99 -19.93
N GLU A 162 -22.16 24.76 -20.54
CA GLU A 162 -21.38 24.32 -21.70
C GLU A 162 -20.50 23.10 -21.37
N LEU A 163 -19.72 23.20 -20.29
CA LEU A 163 -18.85 22.11 -19.84
C LEU A 163 -19.67 20.86 -19.46
N GLY A 164 -20.81 21.04 -18.78
CA GLY A 164 -21.72 19.95 -18.46
C GLY A 164 -22.27 19.25 -19.72
N ALA A 165 -22.70 20.02 -20.72
CA ALA A 165 -23.21 19.49 -21.98
C ALA A 165 -22.12 18.74 -22.77
N LYS A 166 -20.90 19.28 -22.84
CA LYS A 166 -19.74 18.62 -23.45
C LYS A 166 -19.42 17.28 -22.77
N GLY A 167 -19.43 17.26 -21.42
CA GLY A 167 -19.26 16.03 -20.66
C GLY A 167 -20.29 14.96 -21.01
N ARG A 168 -21.57 15.34 -21.07
CA ARG A 168 -22.64 14.41 -21.42
C ARG A 168 -22.50 13.86 -22.83
N ALA A 169 -22.20 14.72 -23.81
CA ALA A 169 -21.97 14.29 -25.19
C ALA A 169 -20.79 13.30 -25.27
N PHE A 170 -19.67 13.63 -24.62
CA PHE A 170 -18.46 12.79 -24.59
C PHE A 170 -18.72 11.40 -24.00
N VAL A 171 -19.46 11.31 -22.88
CA VAL A 171 -19.76 10.03 -22.24
C VAL A 171 -20.74 9.19 -23.06
N GLN A 172 -21.71 9.81 -23.74
CA GLN A 172 -22.63 9.12 -24.65
C GLN A 172 -21.93 8.60 -25.89
N GLU A 173 -20.92 9.32 -26.38
CA GLU A 173 -20.17 8.92 -27.56
C GLU A 173 -19.21 7.76 -27.25
N HIS A 174 -18.39 7.92 -26.20
CA HIS A 174 -17.24 7.05 -25.94
C HIS A 174 -17.45 6.04 -24.80
N PHE A 175 -18.38 6.31 -23.89
CA PHE A 175 -18.60 5.53 -22.67
C PHE A 175 -20.02 5.02 -22.50
N ASP A 176 -20.77 4.92 -23.61
CA ASP A 176 -22.05 4.25 -23.62
C ASP A 176 -21.89 2.77 -23.23
N ARG A 177 -22.74 2.33 -22.30
CA ARG A 177 -22.62 1.00 -21.69
C ARG A 177 -22.84 -0.11 -22.72
N ASP A 178 -23.81 0.05 -23.62
CA ASP A 178 -24.16 -0.98 -24.58
C ASP A 178 -23.08 -1.09 -25.66
N ARG A 179 -22.52 0.04 -26.09
CA ARG A 179 -21.34 0.06 -26.99
C ARG A 179 -20.12 -0.59 -26.35
N ILE A 180 -19.79 -0.26 -25.10
CA ILE A 180 -18.67 -0.86 -24.38
C ILE A 180 -18.89 -2.37 -24.22
N ALA A 181 -20.08 -2.80 -23.80
CA ALA A 181 -20.40 -4.20 -23.60
C ALA A 181 -20.32 -4.99 -24.91
N SER A 182 -20.84 -4.43 -26.01
CA SER A 182 -20.78 -5.05 -27.34
C SER A 182 -19.34 -5.22 -27.80
N ARG A 183 -18.52 -4.16 -27.70
CA ARG A 183 -17.08 -4.23 -28.00
C ARG A 183 -16.35 -5.25 -27.14
N PHE A 184 -16.70 -5.36 -25.86
CA PHE A 184 -16.09 -6.35 -24.96
C PHE A 184 -16.44 -7.78 -25.38
N ILE A 185 -17.71 -8.04 -25.75
CA ILE A 185 -18.15 -9.34 -26.28
C ILE A 185 -17.43 -9.65 -27.60
N GLU A 186 -17.34 -8.68 -28.51
CA GLU A 186 -16.58 -8.82 -29.77
C GLU A 186 -15.12 -9.19 -29.52
N LEU A 187 -14.45 -8.52 -28.57
CA LEU A 187 -13.07 -8.84 -28.20
C LEU A 187 -12.93 -10.26 -27.63
N LEU A 188 -13.87 -10.70 -26.80
CA LEU A 188 -13.88 -12.06 -26.24
C LEU A 188 -14.14 -13.14 -27.30
N GLN A 189 -14.93 -12.82 -28.33
CA GLN A 189 -15.25 -13.73 -29.44
C GLN A 189 -14.23 -13.66 -30.59
N SER A 190 -13.43 -12.59 -30.65
CA SER A 190 -12.43 -12.44 -31.68
C SER A 190 -11.39 -13.55 -31.61
N PRO A 191 -10.98 -14.13 -32.75
CA PRO A 191 -9.90 -15.10 -32.76
C PRO A 191 -8.65 -14.45 -32.18
N LEU A 192 -7.98 -15.16 -31.28
CA LEU A 192 -6.69 -14.72 -30.75
C LEU A 192 -5.76 -14.44 -31.95
N PRO A 193 -5.07 -13.29 -31.98
CA PRO A 193 -4.16 -12.97 -33.07
C PRO A 193 -3.21 -14.13 -33.35
N SER A 194 -3.33 -14.74 -34.53
CA SER A 194 -2.45 -15.81 -34.98
C SER A 194 -1.09 -15.20 -35.28
N GLY A 195 -0.18 -15.31 -34.31
CA GLY A 195 1.20 -14.89 -34.49
C GLY A 195 1.54 -13.53 -33.89
N GLU A 196 1.18 -13.31 -32.64
CA GLU A 196 2.04 -12.66 -31.66
C GLU A 196 1.61 -13.19 -30.30
N ARG A 197 2.52 -13.85 -29.56
CA ARG A 197 2.28 -14.14 -28.16
C ARG A 197 2.01 -12.80 -27.50
N VAL A 198 0.75 -12.53 -27.14
CA VAL A 198 0.36 -11.37 -26.35
C VAL A 198 1.31 -11.31 -25.17
N ARG A 199 2.26 -10.38 -25.18
CA ARG A 199 3.02 -10.03 -23.99
C ARG A 199 1.99 -9.36 -23.09
N GLU A 200 1.39 -10.14 -22.19
CA GLU A 200 0.39 -9.70 -21.21
C GLU A 200 0.82 -8.36 -20.58
N ARG A 201 0.21 -7.26 -21.04
CA ARG A 201 0.38 -5.94 -20.47
C ARG A 201 -0.81 -5.72 -19.54
N GLY A 202 -0.63 -6.00 -18.26
CA GLY A 202 -1.49 -5.43 -17.20
C GLY A 202 -2.70 -6.25 -16.75
N GLU A 203 -2.59 -7.55 -16.51
CA GLU A 203 -3.09 -8.02 -15.22
C GLU A 203 -2.04 -7.60 -14.19
N GLN A 204 -2.45 -6.95 -13.09
CA GLN A 204 -1.68 -6.97 -11.85
C GLN A 204 -1.66 -8.40 -11.27
N ARG A 205 -1.25 -9.39 -12.06
CA ARG A 205 -0.42 -10.45 -11.52
C ARG A 205 0.84 -9.73 -11.12
N SER A 206 1.14 -9.71 -9.82
CA SER A 206 2.52 -9.57 -9.34
C SER A 206 3.38 -10.29 -10.36
N PRO A 207 4.35 -9.61 -11.01
CA PRO A 207 5.00 -10.20 -12.16
C PRO A 207 5.35 -11.62 -11.77
N ARG A 208 5.11 -12.59 -12.65
CA ARG A 208 5.79 -13.88 -12.53
C ARG A 208 7.28 -13.63 -12.76
N LEU A 209 7.91 -12.78 -11.95
CA LEU A 209 9.10 -13.10 -11.22
C LEU A 209 8.80 -14.38 -10.44
N ALA A 210 8.53 -15.47 -11.11
CA ALA A 210 8.98 -16.74 -10.61
C ALA A 210 10.28 -16.88 -11.38
N PHE A 211 11.38 -16.39 -10.82
CA PHE A 211 12.64 -17.02 -11.18
C PHE A 211 12.40 -18.49 -10.83
N PRO A 212 12.40 -19.40 -11.82
CA PRO A 212 12.21 -20.80 -11.51
C PRO A 212 13.33 -21.17 -10.55
N GLN A 213 12.98 -21.34 -9.27
CA GLN A 213 13.93 -21.84 -8.29
C GLN A 213 14.33 -23.22 -8.81
N PRO A 214 15.62 -23.47 -9.10
CA PRO A 214 16.04 -24.74 -9.66
C PRO A 214 15.47 -25.88 -8.82
N THR A 215 14.90 -26.91 -9.45
CA THR A 215 14.34 -28.08 -8.74
C THR A 215 15.34 -28.63 -7.72
N LEU A 216 16.63 -28.64 -8.09
CA LEU A 216 17.74 -29.03 -7.23
C LEU A 216 17.83 -28.21 -5.93
N LYS A 217 17.70 -26.88 -6.01
CA LYS A 217 17.71 -26.00 -4.83
C LYS A 217 16.54 -26.33 -3.91
N ARG A 218 15.36 -26.60 -4.46
CA ARG A 218 14.19 -26.93 -3.62
C ARG A 218 14.37 -28.27 -2.91
N ILE A 219 14.89 -29.28 -3.59
CA ILE A 219 15.20 -30.59 -2.98
C ILE A 219 16.21 -30.40 -1.85
N PHE A 220 17.27 -29.64 -2.10
CA PHE A 220 18.29 -29.32 -1.10
C PHE A 220 17.71 -28.60 0.12
N ASP A 221 16.91 -27.54 -0.09
CA ASP A 221 16.25 -26.78 0.98
C ASP A 221 15.41 -27.70 1.88
N VAL A 222 14.64 -28.62 1.28
CA VAL A 222 13.79 -29.56 2.01
C VAL A 222 14.63 -30.57 2.79
N ALA A 223 15.62 -31.19 2.15
CA ALA A 223 16.47 -32.20 2.78
C ALA A 223 17.23 -31.63 3.98
N VAL A 224 17.90 -30.49 3.80
CA VAL A 224 18.67 -29.84 4.87
C VAL A 224 17.77 -29.31 5.98
N SER A 225 16.59 -28.77 5.65
CA SER A 225 15.66 -28.30 6.69
C SER A 225 15.03 -29.44 7.49
N ALA A 226 14.75 -30.58 6.86
CA ALA A 226 14.23 -31.76 7.54
C ALA A 226 15.26 -32.31 8.54
N VAL A 227 16.51 -32.50 8.10
CA VAL A 227 17.61 -32.92 8.99
C VAL A 227 17.85 -31.89 10.08
N GLY A 228 17.90 -30.60 9.72
CA GLY A 228 18.09 -29.50 10.65
C GLY A 228 17.03 -29.46 11.74
N LEU A 229 15.76 -29.69 11.41
CA LEU A 229 14.67 -29.74 12.40
C LEU A 229 14.83 -30.89 13.38
N VAL A 230 15.18 -32.09 12.91
CA VAL A 230 15.41 -33.24 13.79
C VAL A 230 16.57 -32.95 14.74
N VAL A 231 17.72 -32.54 14.20
CA VAL A 231 18.94 -32.27 14.97
C VAL A 231 18.75 -31.13 15.97
N THR A 232 18.04 -30.07 15.57
CA THR A 232 17.85 -28.89 16.43
C THR A 232 16.63 -28.98 17.34
N SER A 233 15.75 -29.98 17.17
CA SER A 233 14.53 -30.13 17.97
C SER A 233 14.77 -30.16 19.49
N PRO A 234 15.82 -30.82 20.05
CA PRO A 234 16.04 -30.80 21.50
C PRO A 234 16.39 -29.39 22.00
N ILE A 235 17.18 -28.64 21.21
CA ILE A 235 17.59 -27.27 21.53
C ILE A 235 16.39 -26.32 21.45
N VAL A 236 15.59 -26.43 20.39
CA VAL A 236 14.38 -25.61 20.23
C VAL A 236 13.38 -25.88 21.36
N LEU A 237 13.23 -27.14 21.78
CA LEU A 237 12.35 -27.51 22.89
C LEU A 237 12.83 -26.93 24.23
N ALA A 238 14.13 -27.07 24.54
CA ALA A 238 14.73 -26.49 25.74
C ALA A 238 14.59 -24.96 25.76
N ALA A 239 14.85 -24.30 24.62
CA ALA A 239 14.69 -22.87 24.49
C ALA A 239 13.23 -22.42 24.62
N ALA A 240 12.28 -23.16 24.05
CA ALA A 240 10.84 -22.89 24.19
C ALA A 240 10.39 -22.99 25.65
N LEU A 241 10.91 -23.97 26.40
CA LEU A 241 10.65 -24.10 27.84
C LEU A 241 11.24 -22.91 28.62
N ALA A 242 12.48 -22.52 28.34
CA ALA A 242 13.10 -21.36 28.97
C ALA A 242 12.30 -20.05 28.74
N VAL A 243 11.80 -19.85 27.51
CA VAL A 243 10.92 -18.70 27.18
C VAL A 243 9.61 -18.72 27.98
N LYS A 244 9.03 -19.91 28.16
CA LYS A 244 7.79 -20.11 28.93
C LYS A 244 7.97 -19.88 30.42
N LEU A 245 9.12 -20.24 30.96
CA LEU A 245 9.45 -20.04 32.38
C LEU A 245 9.75 -18.57 32.70
N GLU A 246 10.32 -17.81 31.75
CA GLU A 246 10.64 -16.40 31.99
C GLU A 246 9.43 -15.45 31.83
N SER A 247 8.49 -15.75 30.92
CA SER A 247 7.40 -14.81 30.60
C SER A 247 6.07 -15.49 30.21
N PRO A 248 4.91 -14.91 30.59
CA PRO A 248 3.60 -15.48 30.27
C PRO A 248 3.30 -15.40 28.76
N GLY A 249 2.50 -16.34 28.22
CA GLY A 249 2.09 -16.39 26.81
C GLY A 249 2.80 -17.48 25.97
N PRO A 250 2.67 -17.50 24.63
CA PRO A 250 3.20 -18.56 23.78
C PRO A 250 4.73 -18.53 23.64
N ALA A 251 5.37 -19.70 23.54
CA ALA A 251 6.82 -19.81 23.36
C ALA A 251 7.26 -19.37 21.95
N PHE A 252 6.38 -19.54 20.97
CA PHE A 252 6.63 -19.18 19.58
C PHE A 252 5.97 -17.85 19.24
N TYR A 253 6.67 -17.06 18.46
CA TYR A 253 6.16 -15.87 17.79
C TYR A 253 5.89 -16.20 16.32
N ALA A 254 4.74 -15.73 15.83
CA ALA A 254 4.35 -15.83 14.44
C ALA A 254 4.10 -14.41 13.92
N GLY A 255 4.97 -13.87 13.07
CA GLY A 255 4.80 -12.54 12.47
C GLY A 255 4.29 -12.64 11.04
N THR A 256 3.41 -11.73 10.59
CA THR A 256 3.03 -11.68 9.17
C THR A 256 4.16 -11.10 8.35
N ARG A 257 4.57 -11.80 7.28
CA ARG A 257 5.61 -11.35 6.34
C ARG A 257 5.17 -11.57 4.91
N VAL A 258 5.78 -10.85 3.98
CA VAL A 258 5.57 -11.02 2.55
C VAL A 258 6.59 -12.01 1.99
N GLY A 259 6.10 -13.04 1.30
CA GLY A 259 6.89 -14.07 0.63
C GLY A 259 6.78 -13.98 -0.89
N ARG A 260 7.14 -15.09 -1.55
CA ARG A 260 7.21 -15.15 -3.02
C ARG A 260 5.89 -14.76 -3.68
N GLY A 261 5.96 -13.90 -4.69
CA GLY A 261 4.81 -13.40 -5.44
C GLY A 261 3.89 -12.51 -4.59
N GLY A 262 4.42 -11.87 -3.55
CA GLY A 262 3.64 -11.00 -2.66
C GLY A 262 2.74 -11.72 -1.67
N ARG A 263 2.81 -13.06 -1.57
CA ARG A 263 1.93 -13.84 -0.69
C ARG A 263 2.32 -13.66 0.78
N HIS A 264 1.33 -13.39 1.62
CA HIS A 264 1.56 -13.30 3.06
C HIS A 264 1.75 -14.70 3.68
N PHE A 265 2.67 -14.82 4.63
CA PHE A 265 2.87 -16.02 5.44
C PHE A 265 3.25 -15.65 6.87
N ARG A 266 3.23 -16.64 7.78
CA ARG A 266 3.56 -16.45 9.19
C ARG A 266 4.97 -16.96 9.48
N ILE A 267 5.93 -16.05 9.65
CA ILE A 267 7.30 -16.40 10.00
C ILE A 267 7.36 -16.90 11.45
N LEU A 268 7.89 -18.10 11.65
CA LEU A 268 7.99 -18.74 12.96
C LEU A 268 9.31 -18.40 13.61
N LYS A 269 9.28 -17.94 14.86
CA LYS A 269 10.46 -17.71 15.70
C LYS A 269 10.19 -18.15 17.14
N LEU A 270 11.22 -18.34 17.94
CA LEU A 270 11.05 -18.32 19.40
C LEU A 270 10.79 -16.88 19.85
N ARG A 271 9.89 -16.71 20.82
CA ARG A 271 9.56 -15.40 21.35
C ARG A 271 10.72 -14.89 22.20
N THR A 272 11.27 -13.74 21.82
CA THR A 272 12.40 -13.11 22.52
C THR A 272 12.01 -11.80 23.22
N MET A 273 10.77 -11.34 23.04
CA MET A 273 10.27 -10.08 23.58
C MET A 273 8.96 -10.29 24.36
N GLN A 274 8.71 -9.44 25.36
CA GLN A 274 7.44 -9.38 26.08
C GLN A 274 6.33 -8.89 25.14
N ALA A 275 5.14 -9.50 25.24
CA ALA A 275 3.98 -9.08 24.47
C ALA A 275 3.42 -7.78 25.05
N ARG A 276 3.50 -6.68 24.30
CA ARG A 276 2.77 -5.42 24.57
C ARG A 276 1.95 -5.04 23.33
N PRO A 277 0.67 -4.68 23.47
CA PRO A 277 -0.10 -4.08 22.38
C PRO A 277 0.56 -2.77 21.92
N GLY A 278 0.65 -2.54 20.61
CA GLY A 278 0.95 -1.22 20.03
C GLY A 278 2.41 -0.76 19.99
N GLY A 279 3.40 -1.65 20.17
CA GLY A 279 4.82 -1.26 20.06
C GLY A 279 5.36 -1.20 18.62
N PRO A 280 6.47 -0.48 18.36
CA PRO A 280 7.10 -0.39 17.04
C PRO A 280 7.55 -1.77 16.53
N SER A 281 7.48 -1.96 15.21
CA SER A 281 7.82 -3.23 14.54
C SER A 281 9.31 -3.37 14.22
N VAL A 282 10.03 -2.25 14.12
CA VAL A 282 11.50 -2.23 14.12
C VAL A 282 11.96 -2.37 15.57
N THR A 283 12.91 -3.27 15.81
CA THR A 283 13.47 -3.49 17.14
C THR A 283 14.87 -2.90 17.22
N ALA A 284 15.03 -1.85 18.04
CA ALA A 284 16.34 -1.32 18.38
C ALA A 284 17.11 -2.30 19.29
N GLY A 285 18.45 -2.24 19.30
CA GLY A 285 19.30 -3.16 20.06
C GLY A 285 19.16 -3.08 21.59
N ASP A 286 18.62 -1.98 22.11
CA ASP A 286 18.36 -1.69 23.53
C ASP A 286 16.88 -1.75 23.92
N ASP A 287 16.04 -2.35 23.06
CA ASP A 287 14.59 -2.38 23.28
C ASP A 287 14.23 -3.04 24.64
N PRO A 288 13.54 -2.31 25.54
CA PRO A 288 13.26 -2.77 26.89
C PRO A 288 12.31 -3.98 26.93
N ARG A 289 11.66 -4.31 25.81
CA ARG A 289 10.79 -5.49 25.68
C ARG A 289 11.59 -6.79 25.58
N ILE A 290 12.89 -6.74 25.27
CA ILE A 290 13.72 -7.95 25.09
C ILE A 290 13.97 -8.62 26.44
N THR A 291 13.56 -9.88 26.55
CA THR A 291 13.74 -10.71 27.76
C THR A 291 15.20 -11.16 27.94
N ARG A 292 15.59 -11.68 29.12
CA ARG A 292 16.97 -12.15 29.37
C ARG A 292 17.27 -13.39 28.53
N VAL A 293 16.35 -14.37 28.51
CA VAL A 293 16.44 -15.54 27.61
C VAL A 293 16.40 -15.06 26.17
N GLY A 294 15.50 -14.15 25.83
CA GLY A 294 15.39 -13.57 24.48
C GLY A 294 16.68 -12.93 23.99
N ARG A 295 17.43 -12.28 24.86
CA ARG A 295 18.74 -11.70 24.54
C ARG A 295 19.75 -12.79 24.16
N VAL A 296 19.79 -13.91 24.89
CA VAL A 296 20.66 -15.05 24.55
C VAL A 296 20.24 -15.69 23.23
N LEU A 297 18.93 -15.89 23.02
CA LEU A 297 18.41 -16.48 21.79
C LEU A 297 18.73 -15.63 20.55
N ARG A 298 18.52 -14.30 20.61
CA ARG A 298 18.88 -13.39 19.49
C ARG A 298 20.37 -13.34 19.22
N ARG A 299 21.19 -13.36 20.28
CA ARG A 299 22.66 -13.36 20.17
C ARG A 299 23.19 -14.60 19.48
N SER A 300 22.60 -15.75 19.79
CA SER A 300 22.96 -17.06 19.22
C SER A 300 22.22 -17.40 17.93
N LYS A 301 21.23 -16.57 17.53
CA LYS A 301 20.30 -16.80 16.41
C LYS A 301 19.48 -18.09 16.54
N LEU A 302 19.42 -18.66 17.74
CA LEU A 302 18.59 -19.85 18.02
C LEU A 302 17.10 -19.54 17.91
N ASP A 303 16.70 -18.27 18.06
CA ASP A 303 15.31 -17.84 17.89
C ASP A 303 14.78 -18.03 16.46
N GLU A 304 15.66 -18.12 15.46
CA GLU A 304 15.28 -18.27 14.05
C GLU A 304 15.17 -19.74 13.60
N LEU A 305 15.59 -20.71 14.41
CA LEU A 305 15.52 -22.15 14.08
C LEU A 305 14.11 -22.65 13.70
N PRO A 306 13.01 -22.18 14.34
CA PRO A 306 11.66 -22.58 13.93
C PRO A 306 11.32 -22.25 12.47
N GLN A 307 12.04 -21.32 11.81
CA GLN A 307 11.83 -20.99 10.40
C GLN A 307 12.15 -22.16 9.46
N LEU A 308 12.89 -23.19 9.90
CA LEU A 308 13.10 -24.41 9.11
C LEU A 308 11.76 -25.08 8.75
N LEU A 309 10.73 -24.94 9.59
CA LEU A 309 9.36 -25.38 9.25
C LEU A 309 8.76 -24.56 8.11
N ASN A 310 9.01 -23.25 8.05
CA ASN A 310 8.58 -22.39 6.93
C ASN A 310 9.29 -22.80 5.62
N VAL A 311 10.56 -23.24 5.71
CA VAL A 311 11.27 -23.80 4.55
C VAL A 311 10.63 -25.11 4.10
N LEU A 312 10.33 -26.05 5.01
CA LEU A 312 9.64 -27.29 4.66
C LEU A 312 8.28 -27.04 4.00
N ARG A 313 7.49 -26.11 4.54
CA ARG A 313 6.18 -25.69 3.98
C ARG A 313 6.27 -25.00 2.62
N GLY A 314 7.47 -24.60 2.20
CA GLY A 314 7.70 -23.95 0.91
C GLY A 314 7.38 -22.46 0.90
N GLU A 315 7.19 -21.86 2.07
CA GLU A 315 7.03 -20.42 2.27
C GLU A 315 8.38 -19.69 2.17
N MET A 316 9.44 -20.35 2.66
CA MET A 316 10.82 -19.86 2.66
C MET A 316 11.78 -20.82 1.94
N SER A 317 13.02 -20.37 1.77
CA SER A 317 14.20 -21.07 1.28
C SER A 317 15.32 -20.93 2.33
N LEU A 318 16.36 -21.76 2.30
CA LEU A 318 17.51 -21.57 3.19
C LEU A 318 18.26 -20.27 2.85
N VAL A 319 18.43 -20.00 1.55
CA VAL A 319 19.08 -18.79 1.02
C VAL A 319 18.10 -17.98 0.17
N GLY A 320 18.02 -16.68 0.41
CA GLY A 320 17.19 -15.73 -0.31
C GLY A 320 17.11 -14.35 0.37
N PRO A 321 16.39 -13.38 -0.23
CA PRO A 321 16.09 -12.10 0.39
C PRO A 321 15.37 -12.27 1.73
N ARG A 322 15.61 -11.38 2.70
CA ARG A 322 14.96 -11.50 4.02
C ARG A 322 13.46 -11.19 3.87
N PRO A 323 12.55 -11.99 4.46
CA PRO A 323 11.12 -11.70 4.39
C PRO A 323 10.78 -10.44 5.18
N GLU A 324 10.08 -9.50 4.53
CA GLU A 324 9.81 -8.17 5.09
C GLU A 324 8.36 -8.02 5.60
N ASP A 325 8.16 -7.12 6.56
CA ASP A 325 6.83 -6.72 7.03
C ASP A 325 5.99 -6.09 5.90
N PRO A 326 4.69 -6.44 5.77
CA PRO A 326 3.84 -5.88 4.73
C PRO A 326 3.79 -4.35 4.71
N ARG A 327 3.94 -3.70 5.88
CA ARG A 327 3.97 -2.24 5.98
C ARG A 327 5.16 -1.64 5.25
N TYR A 328 6.34 -2.26 5.30
CA TYR A 328 7.52 -1.77 4.57
C TYR A 328 7.48 -2.13 3.09
N VAL A 329 6.96 -3.32 2.75
CA VAL A 329 6.78 -3.75 1.34
C VAL A 329 5.82 -2.82 0.59
N ALA A 330 4.87 -2.18 1.29
CA ALA A 330 3.98 -1.18 0.70
C ALA A 330 4.74 0.00 0.07
N HIS A 331 5.95 0.33 0.57
CA HIS A 331 6.80 1.40 0.07
C HIS A 331 7.71 0.98 -1.09
N TYR A 332 7.70 -0.29 -1.50
CA TYR A 332 8.61 -0.77 -2.55
C TYR A 332 8.21 -0.24 -3.93
N THR A 333 9.19 0.28 -4.68
CA THR A 333 9.03 0.60 -6.11
C THR A 333 8.77 -0.67 -6.93
N PRO A 334 8.27 -0.56 -8.17
CA PRO A 334 8.10 -1.71 -9.06
C PRO A 334 9.38 -2.54 -9.24
N GLU A 335 10.54 -1.90 -9.34
CA GLU A 335 11.84 -2.55 -9.46
C GLU A 335 12.22 -3.25 -8.16
N GLN A 336 12.01 -2.61 -7.01
CA GLN A 336 12.29 -3.21 -5.70
C GLN A 336 11.44 -4.44 -5.43
N ARG A 337 10.21 -4.50 -5.97
CA ARG A 337 9.34 -5.69 -5.88
C ARG A 337 9.91 -6.90 -6.63
N GLU A 338 10.95 -6.74 -7.45
CA GLU A 338 11.70 -7.87 -8.03
C GLU A 338 12.19 -8.87 -6.98
N VAL A 339 12.53 -8.41 -5.77
CA VAL A 339 13.01 -9.28 -4.68
C VAL A 339 11.95 -10.29 -4.22
N LEU A 340 10.67 -9.96 -4.39
CA LEU A 340 9.54 -10.85 -4.08
C LEU A 340 9.38 -11.96 -5.12
N GLY A 341 10.24 -11.99 -6.14
CA GLY A 341 10.23 -12.98 -7.20
C GLY A 341 10.74 -14.37 -6.82
N VAL A 342 11.44 -14.45 -5.69
CA VAL A 342 11.98 -15.71 -5.15
C VAL A 342 11.37 -15.97 -3.78
N ARG A 343 11.53 -17.20 -3.30
CA ARG A 343 11.23 -17.48 -1.88
C ARG A 343 12.20 -16.69 -1.01
N PRO A 344 11.71 -16.00 0.03
CA PRO A 344 12.59 -15.37 1.00
C PRO A 344 13.48 -16.41 1.71
N GLY A 345 14.64 -15.98 2.16
CA GLY A 345 15.67 -16.81 2.79
C GLY A 345 15.67 -16.72 4.32
N MET A 346 16.07 -17.81 4.98
CA MET A 346 16.52 -17.76 6.37
C MET A 346 17.82 -16.97 6.50
N THR A 347 18.74 -17.16 5.54
CA THR A 347 19.94 -16.33 5.34
C THR A 347 19.98 -15.76 3.93
N GLY A 348 20.87 -14.81 3.69
CA GLY A 348 21.09 -14.18 2.39
C GLY A 348 22.23 -13.18 2.45
N PRO A 349 22.61 -12.60 1.30
CA PRO A 349 23.68 -11.60 1.25
C PRO A 349 23.42 -10.40 2.16
N THR A 350 22.16 -9.96 2.24
CA THR A 350 21.75 -8.89 3.15
C THR A 350 21.88 -9.28 4.62
N VAL A 351 21.54 -10.52 4.98
CA VAL A 351 21.73 -11.02 6.36
C VAL A 351 23.20 -11.03 6.76
N LEU A 352 24.11 -11.33 5.83
CA LEU A 352 25.56 -11.27 6.06
C LEU A 352 26.07 -9.82 6.17
N ALA A 353 25.62 -8.94 5.27
CA ALA A 353 26.05 -7.54 5.25
C ALA A 353 25.54 -6.74 6.45
N PHE A 354 24.34 -7.09 6.94
CA PHE A 354 23.66 -6.43 8.05
C PHE A 354 23.52 -7.35 9.27
N ILE A 355 24.52 -8.19 9.54
CA ILE A 355 24.46 -9.14 10.67
C ILE A 355 24.35 -8.43 12.04
N ASP A 356 24.85 -7.19 12.14
CA ASP A 356 24.79 -6.30 13.30
C ASP A 356 23.81 -5.13 13.10
N GLU A 357 22.75 -5.34 12.31
CA GLU A 357 21.69 -4.36 12.07
C GLU A 357 21.13 -3.72 13.35
N GLU A 358 20.93 -4.52 14.40
CA GLU A 358 20.40 -4.04 15.67
C GLU A 358 21.32 -3.00 16.35
N GLU A 359 22.61 -2.99 16.01
CA GLU A 359 23.57 -1.99 16.48
C GLU A 359 23.57 -0.72 15.62
N LEU A 360 23.26 -0.85 14.32
CA LEU A 360 23.10 0.27 13.37
C LEU A 360 21.85 1.11 13.66
N LEU A 361 20.82 0.51 14.26
CA LEU A 361 19.54 1.15 14.61
C LEU A 361 19.48 1.63 16.08
N ARG A 362 20.62 1.94 16.70
CA ARG A 362 20.68 2.48 18.07
C ARG A 362 20.45 4.00 18.06
N GLY A 363 19.41 4.45 18.75
CA GLY A 363 19.05 5.87 18.94
C GLY A 363 18.06 6.43 17.90
N GLY A 364 17.28 7.44 18.30
CA GLY A 364 16.36 8.18 17.44
C GLY A 364 15.10 7.44 17.00
N ASP A 365 14.42 7.96 15.97
CA ASP A 365 13.26 7.32 15.32
C ASP A 365 13.72 6.20 14.38
N ALA A 366 13.84 5.00 14.95
CA ALA A 366 14.34 3.82 14.24
C ALA A 366 13.50 3.43 13.00
N GLU A 367 12.21 3.78 12.95
CA GLU A 367 11.36 3.44 11.79
C GLU A 367 11.64 4.37 10.61
N SER A 368 11.82 5.67 10.86
CA SER A 368 12.22 6.63 9.83
C SER A 368 13.62 6.35 9.27
N VAL A 369 14.60 6.06 10.14
CA VAL A 369 15.95 5.68 9.70
C VAL A 369 15.93 4.39 8.89
N TYR A 370 15.11 3.41 9.29
CA TYR A 370 14.96 2.17 8.56
C TYR A 370 14.46 2.41 7.13
N LEU A 371 13.39 3.20 6.98
CA LEU A 371 12.78 3.50 5.68
C LEU A 371 13.69 4.32 4.77
N ALA A 372 14.39 5.32 5.32
CA ALA A 372 15.21 6.25 4.56
C ALA A 372 16.57 5.68 4.16
N GLU A 373 17.22 4.90 5.02
CA GLU A 373 18.63 4.53 4.87
C GLU A 373 18.87 3.03 4.76
N VAL A 374 18.29 2.23 5.67
CA VAL A 374 18.59 0.80 5.77
C VAL A 374 17.89 0.00 4.68
N MET A 375 16.57 0.21 4.52
CA MET A 375 15.74 -0.54 3.57
C MET A 375 16.23 -0.39 2.11
N PRO A 376 16.56 0.82 1.60
CA PRO A 376 17.09 0.95 0.24
C PRO A 376 18.41 0.20 0.03
N GLY A 377 19.33 0.25 1.01
CA GLY A 377 20.61 -0.46 0.95
C GLY A 377 20.43 -1.98 0.94
N LYS A 378 19.54 -2.51 1.79
CA LYS A 378 19.16 -3.93 1.80
C LYS A 378 18.56 -4.38 0.47
N LEU A 379 17.62 -3.61 -0.07
CA LEU A 379 16.97 -3.90 -1.34
C LEU A 379 17.97 -3.92 -2.50
N ALA A 380 18.94 -3.01 -2.53
CA ALA A 380 19.98 -3.02 -3.56
C ALA A 380 20.80 -4.32 -3.55
N ILE A 381 21.16 -4.83 -2.37
CA ILE A 381 21.88 -6.10 -2.22
C ILE A 381 21.01 -7.29 -2.64
N ASP A 382 19.76 -7.34 -2.17
CA ASP A 382 18.84 -8.42 -2.48
C ASP A 382 18.46 -8.45 -3.97
N LEU A 383 18.29 -7.30 -4.62
CA LEU A 383 18.09 -7.21 -6.07
C LEU A 383 19.27 -7.78 -6.85
N LYS A 384 20.50 -7.44 -6.45
CA LYS A 384 21.71 -8.00 -7.07
C LYS A 384 21.76 -9.52 -6.93
N TYR A 385 21.39 -10.04 -5.76
CA TYR A 385 21.30 -11.48 -5.52
C TYR A 385 20.26 -12.13 -6.43
N VAL A 386 19.03 -11.63 -6.44
CA VAL A 386 17.92 -12.23 -7.20
C VAL A 386 18.23 -12.30 -8.69
N ARG A 387 18.88 -11.27 -9.25
CA ARG A 387 19.25 -11.22 -10.68
C ARG A 387 20.37 -12.19 -11.07
N HIS A 388 21.18 -12.66 -10.12
CA HIS A 388 22.35 -13.53 -10.36
C HIS A 388 22.32 -14.81 -9.51
N ALA A 389 21.16 -15.18 -8.99
CA ALA A 389 21.03 -16.30 -8.05
C ALA A 389 21.47 -17.60 -8.73
N SER A 390 22.35 -18.34 -8.07
CA SER A 390 22.84 -19.63 -8.54
C SER A 390 23.00 -20.59 -7.36
N PHE A 391 22.84 -21.89 -7.61
CA PHE A 391 22.96 -22.91 -6.56
C PHE A 391 24.35 -22.90 -5.90
N GLY A 392 25.43 -22.76 -6.69
CA GLY A 392 26.78 -22.63 -6.16
C GLY A 392 26.97 -21.35 -5.31
N GLY A 393 26.38 -20.24 -5.73
CA GLY A 393 26.36 -19.01 -4.95
C GLY A 393 25.65 -19.17 -3.60
N ASP A 394 24.55 -19.91 -3.57
CA ASP A 394 23.82 -20.22 -2.34
C ASP A 394 24.64 -21.05 -1.36
N LEU A 395 25.35 -22.08 -1.84
CA LEU A 395 26.25 -22.88 -1.00
C LEU A 395 27.35 -22.02 -0.38
N MET A 396 27.92 -21.08 -1.15
CA MET A 396 28.89 -20.12 -0.62
C MET A 396 28.28 -19.20 0.45
N ILE A 397 27.04 -18.72 0.24
CA ILE A 397 26.34 -17.90 1.25
C ILE A 397 26.08 -18.69 2.53
N LEU A 398 25.67 -19.97 2.43
CA LEU A 398 25.49 -20.85 3.58
C LEU A 398 26.80 -21.06 4.35
N GLY A 399 27.90 -21.37 3.65
CA GLY A 399 29.22 -21.54 4.27
C GLY A 399 29.70 -20.28 4.97
N ARG A 400 29.54 -19.10 4.33
CA ARG A 400 29.86 -17.80 4.95
C ARG A 400 28.98 -17.51 6.16
N THR A 401 27.70 -17.84 6.10
CA THR A 401 26.76 -17.68 7.22
C THR A 401 27.17 -18.55 8.40
N ALA A 402 27.44 -19.83 8.17
CA ALA A 402 27.89 -20.75 9.21
C ALA A 402 29.18 -20.26 9.87
N LEU A 403 30.17 -19.84 9.08
CA LEU A 403 31.43 -19.30 9.60
C LEU A 403 31.21 -18.00 10.39
N ALA A 404 30.34 -17.10 9.93
CA ALA A 404 30.03 -15.85 10.63
C ALA A 404 29.36 -16.11 11.99
N VAL A 405 28.39 -17.04 12.04
CA VAL A 405 27.72 -17.46 13.28
C VAL A 405 28.70 -18.12 14.24
N LEU A 406 29.54 -19.04 13.77
CA LEU A 406 30.56 -19.71 14.59
C LEU A 406 31.59 -18.70 15.12
N ARG A 407 32.14 -17.83 14.27
CA ARG A 407 33.09 -16.78 14.70
C ARG A 407 32.48 -15.86 15.75
N ARG A 408 31.19 -15.54 15.65
CA ARG A 408 30.48 -14.74 16.66
C ARG A 408 30.36 -15.48 17.98
N ALA A 409 30.07 -16.78 17.93
CA ALA A 409 30.04 -17.63 19.13
C ALA A 409 31.42 -17.73 19.79
N PHE A 410 32.49 -17.91 19.02
CA PHE A 410 33.87 -18.08 19.54
C PHE A 410 34.56 -16.77 19.96
N ARG A 411 34.40 -15.65 19.23
CA ARG A 411 35.07 -14.36 19.55
C ARG A 411 34.67 -13.76 20.90
N ARG A 412 33.58 -14.24 21.52
CA ARG A 412 33.06 -13.67 22.77
C ARG A 412 33.20 -14.61 23.99
N GLY A 413 33.73 -15.82 23.81
CA GLY A 413 34.27 -16.62 24.93
C GLY A 413 35.63 -16.13 25.45
N SER A 414 36.19 -15.07 24.85
CA SER A 414 37.50 -14.48 25.20
C SER A 414 37.39 -13.08 25.84
N ARG A 415 36.18 -12.66 26.20
CA ARG A 415 35.88 -11.44 26.97
C ARG A 415 34.88 -11.79 28.07
N GLU A 416 35.31 -12.64 28.98
CA GLU A 416 34.81 -12.69 30.36
C GLU A 416 35.94 -12.27 31.29
#